data_AF-A0A914RHR1-F1
#
_entry.id   AF-A0A914RHR1-F1
#
_cell.length_a   1.000
_cell.length_b   1.000
_cell.length_c   1.000
_cell.angle_alpha   90.00
_cell.angle_beta   90.00
_cell.angle_gamma   90.00
#
_symmetry.space_group_name_H-M   'P 1'
#
loop_
_entity.id
_entity.type
_entity.pdbx_description
1 polymer ?
#
loop_
_entity_poly.entity_id
_entity_poly.type
_entity_poly.pdbx_seq_one_letter_code
_entity_poly.pdbx_strand_id
1 'polypeptide(L)'
;MLRRSELEDPRKTLKEGAAVTACGIKFLQSLKKSCSNEVERYANCIDRGSSKLFVSKCRAEQRFVDACIEEKLKIERPKIGYFSKIHVHESKHPKPGICVYLLFINLLNYFS
;
A
#
# COMPACT_ATOMS: atom_id res chain seq x y z
N MET A 1 1.06 -6.71 -4.77
CA MET A 1 0.47 -7.75 -3.89
C MET A 1 0.22 -9.09 -4.58
N LEU A 2 0.25 -9.16 -5.92
CA LEU A 2 -0.02 -10.38 -6.71
C LEU A 2 0.71 -11.65 -6.21
N ARG A 3 2.03 -11.59 -5.99
CA ARG A 3 2.79 -12.79 -5.60
C ARG A 3 2.38 -13.37 -4.24
N ARG A 4 1.92 -12.54 -3.31
CA ARG A 4 1.44 -12.99 -1.99
C ARG A 4 0.13 -13.74 -2.10
N SER A 5 -0.79 -13.27 -2.96
CA SER A 5 -2.07 -13.94 -3.19
C SER A 5 -1.92 -15.24 -3.99
N GLU A 6 -0.96 -15.34 -4.91
CA GLU A 6 -0.77 -16.54 -5.72
C GLU A 6 -0.07 -17.68 -4.95
N LEU A 7 0.96 -17.37 -4.15
CA LEU A 7 1.76 -18.38 -3.44
C LEU A 7 1.17 -18.83 -2.12
N GLU A 8 0.33 -17.99 -1.49
CA GLU A 8 -0.22 -18.15 -0.13
C GLU A 8 0.83 -18.38 0.98
N ASP A 9 2.12 -18.27 0.66
CA ASP A 9 3.24 -18.41 1.59
C ASP A 9 3.95 -17.06 1.78
N PRO A 10 3.88 -16.45 2.99
CA PRO A 10 4.52 -15.17 3.26
C PRO A 10 6.05 -15.24 3.20
N ARG A 11 6.67 -16.40 3.44
CA ARG A 11 8.14 -16.53 3.49
C ARG A 11 8.76 -16.31 2.11
N LYS A 12 8.06 -16.73 1.05
CA LYS A 12 8.50 -16.62 -0.35
C LYS A 12 8.37 -15.21 -0.93
N THR A 13 7.74 -14.28 -0.21
CA THR A 13 7.46 -12.91 -0.68
C THR A 13 8.20 -11.84 0.14
N LEU A 14 9.12 -12.24 1.02
CA LEU A 14 9.88 -11.32 1.87
C LEU A 14 10.74 -10.32 1.09
N LYS A 15 11.30 -10.73 -0.06
CA LYS A 15 12.16 -9.85 -0.88
C LYS A 15 11.34 -8.70 -1.47
N GLU A 16 10.16 -8.98 -2.02
CA GLU A 16 9.28 -7.92 -2.56
C GLU A 16 8.65 -7.10 -1.45
N GLY A 17 8.33 -7.71 -0.30
CA GLY A 17 7.91 -6.99 0.90
C GLY A 17 8.95 -5.95 1.31
N ALA A 18 10.22 -6.35 1.44
CA ALA A 18 11.32 -5.44 1.74
C ALA A 18 11.47 -4.33 0.70
N ALA A 19 11.31 -4.64 -0.60
CA ALA A 19 11.35 -3.65 -1.67
C ALA A 19 10.20 -2.63 -1.58
N VAL A 20 8.98 -3.07 -1.28
CA VAL A 20 7.82 -2.18 -1.07
C VAL A 20 8.02 -1.30 0.16
N THR A 21 8.51 -1.86 1.26
CA THR A 21 8.84 -1.09 2.48
C THR A 21 9.91 -0.04 2.20
N ALA A 22 10.98 -0.40 1.49
CA ALA A 22 12.02 0.54 1.09
C ALA A 22 11.48 1.68 0.20
N CYS A 23 10.58 1.36 -0.73
CA CYS A 23 9.89 2.36 -1.55
C CYS A 23 9.06 3.33 -0.69
N GLY A 24 8.27 2.80 0.24
CA GLY A 24 7.47 3.61 1.17
C GLY A 24 8.32 4.52 2.05
N ILE A 25 9.42 4.02 2.61
CA ILE A 25 10.35 4.81 3.42
C ILE A 25 10.96 5.95 2.58
N LYS A 26 11.41 5.67 1.36
CA LYS A 26 11.96 6.71 0.46
C LYS A 26 10.92 7.80 0.18
N PHE A 27 9.67 7.42 -0.05
CA PHE A 27 8.58 8.37 -0.25
C PHE A 27 8.36 9.26 0.99
N LEU A 28 8.26 8.66 2.18
CA LEU A 28 8.11 9.41 3.44
C LEU A 28 9.30 10.33 3.73
N GLN A 29 10.52 9.90 3.42
CA GLN A 29 11.72 10.74 3.53
C GLN A 29 11.68 11.92 2.56
N SER A 30 11.23 11.72 1.32
CA SER A 30 11.04 12.81 0.36
C SER A 30 9.99 13.81 0.85
N LEU A 31 8.84 13.34 1.33
CA LEU A 31 7.80 14.19 1.92
C LEU A 31 8.33 15.02 3.10
N LYS A 32 9.10 14.40 4.00
CA LYS A 32 9.70 15.12 5.13
C LYS A 32 10.69 16.19 4.69
N LYS A 33 11.39 16.01 3.57
CA LYS A 33 12.34 16.99 3.04
C LYS A 33 11.64 18.15 2.32
N SER A 34 10.54 17.88 1.63
CA SER A 34 9.90 18.85 0.72
C SER A 34 8.65 19.54 1.29
N CYS A 35 7.83 18.83 2.06
CA CYS A 35 6.48 19.24 2.46
C CYS A 35 6.20 19.01 3.95
N SER A 36 7.23 19.09 4.81
CA SER A 36 7.10 18.78 6.24
C SER A 36 6.02 19.60 6.94
N ASN A 37 5.97 20.91 6.67
CA ASN A 37 5.11 21.84 7.39
C ASN A 37 3.63 21.60 7.07
N GLU A 38 3.30 21.37 5.80
CA GLU A 38 1.96 21.08 5.33
C GLU A 38 1.49 19.73 5.88
N VAL A 39 2.36 18.71 5.82
CA VAL A 39 2.06 17.36 6.32
C VAL A 39 1.85 17.37 7.83
N GLU A 40 2.67 18.10 8.59
CA GLU A 40 2.52 18.20 10.04
C GLU A 40 1.21 18.89 10.44
N ARG A 41 0.82 19.97 9.75
CA ARG A 41 -0.48 20.63 9.98
C ARG A 41 -1.65 19.69 9.69
N TYR A 42 -1.58 18.95 8.59
CA TYR A 42 -2.62 17.99 8.22
C TYR A 42 -2.71 16.82 9.21
N ALA A 43 -1.58 16.25 9.62
CA ALA A 43 -1.52 15.19 10.63
C ALA A 43 -2.09 15.66 11.97
N ASN A 44 -1.69 16.85 12.44
CA ASN A 44 -2.21 17.46 13.66
C ASN A 44 -3.74 17.67 13.60
N CYS A 45 -4.28 18.05 12.44
CA CYS A 45 -5.74 18.15 12.28
C CYS A 45 -6.42 16.79 12.42
N ILE A 46 -5.89 15.74 11.77
CA ILE A 46 -6.47 14.38 11.84
C ILE A 46 -6.45 13.87 13.28
N ASP A 47 -5.33 14.00 13.96
CA ASP A 47 -5.13 13.50 15.32
C ASP A 47 -6.04 14.20 16.34
N ARG A 48 -6.34 15.49 16.13
CA ARG A 48 -7.19 16.29 17.04
C ARG A 48 -8.66 16.36 16.61
N GLY A 49 -8.99 16.05 15.36
CA GLY A 49 -10.30 16.32 14.76
C GLY A 49 -11.40 15.32 15.15
N SER A 50 -11.05 14.05 15.37
CA SER A 50 -11.96 13.06 15.95
C SER A 50 -11.21 11.87 16.53
N SER A 51 -11.80 11.20 17.52
CA SER A 51 -11.31 9.92 18.05
C SER A 51 -11.25 8.80 16.99
N LYS A 52 -11.97 8.96 15.88
CA LYS A 52 -12.00 8.03 14.74
C LYS A 52 -11.06 8.43 13.60
N LEU A 53 -10.26 9.49 13.77
CA LEU A 53 -9.28 9.99 12.79
C LEU A 53 -9.91 10.25 11.41
N PHE A 54 -11.08 10.90 11.40
CA PHE A 54 -11.81 11.15 10.15
C PHE A 54 -11.18 12.28 9.34
N VAL A 55 -10.72 11.93 8.13
CA VAL A 55 -10.15 12.88 7.16
C VAL A 55 -11.17 13.91 6.64
N SER A 56 -12.47 13.62 6.72
CA SER A 56 -13.53 14.51 6.21
C SER A 56 -13.52 15.91 6.84
N LYS A 57 -13.03 16.04 8.06
CA LYS A 57 -12.93 17.32 8.77
C LYS A 57 -11.70 18.15 8.40
N CYS A 58 -10.68 17.53 7.80
CA CYS A 58 -9.36 18.13 7.55
C CYS A 58 -9.10 18.37 6.05
N ARG A 59 -10.17 18.60 5.26
CA ARG A 59 -10.06 18.80 3.81
C ARG A 59 -9.38 20.12 3.44
N ALA A 60 -9.45 21.13 4.32
CA ALA A 60 -8.80 22.42 4.11
C ALA A 60 -7.27 22.26 4.14
N GLU A 61 -6.76 21.57 5.15
CA GLU A 61 -5.34 21.25 5.35
C GLU A 61 -4.84 20.29 4.28
N GLN A 62 -5.67 19.30 3.91
CA GLN A 62 -5.33 18.35 2.86
C GLN A 62 -5.00 19.05 1.53
N ARG A 63 -5.71 20.12 1.18
CA ARG A 63 -5.51 20.83 -0.10
C ARG A 63 -4.09 21.37 -0.24
N PHE A 64 -3.49 21.83 0.85
CA PHE A 64 -2.10 22.33 0.86
C PHE A 64 -1.08 21.20 0.74
N VAL A 65 -1.34 20.06 1.37
CA VAL A 65 -0.49 18.86 1.25
C VAL A 65 -0.52 18.36 -0.20
N ASP A 66 -1.72 18.19 -0.76
CA ASP A 66 -1.90 17.71 -2.13
C ASP A 66 -1.17 18.64 -3.14
N ALA A 67 -1.30 19.97 -2.98
CA ALA A 67 -0.59 20.95 -3.82
C ALA A 67 0.94 20.85 -3.70
N CYS A 68 1.49 20.75 -2.49
CA CYS A 68 2.93 20.64 -2.30
C CYS A 68 3.52 19.37 -2.93
N ILE A 69 2.80 18.24 -2.83
CA ILE A 69 3.21 16.97 -3.42
C ILE A 69 3.18 17.03 -4.95
N GLU A 70 2.15 17.65 -5.51
CA GLU A 70 2.02 17.83 -6.96
C GLU A 70 3.14 18.72 -7.52
N GLU A 71 3.40 19.87 -6.89
CA GLU A 71 4.43 20.82 -7.35
C GLU A 71 5.86 20.28 -7.18
N LYS A 72 6.20 19.72 -6.01
CA LYS A 72 7.59 19.35 -5.67
C LYS A 72 7.95 17.91 -6.03
N LEU A 73 7.00 16.99 -5.90
CA LEU A 73 7.24 15.56 -6.13
C LEU A 73 6.63 15.07 -7.45
N LYS A 74 5.80 15.89 -8.12
CA LYS A 74 5.13 15.55 -9.39
C LYS A 74 4.27 14.29 -9.27
N ILE A 75 3.66 14.10 -8.10
CA ILE A 75 2.77 12.99 -7.81
C ILE A 75 1.38 13.55 -7.60
N GLU A 76 0.46 13.24 -8.51
CA GLU A 76 -0.94 13.64 -8.37
C GLU A 76 -1.72 12.66 -7.50
N ARG A 77 -2.65 13.19 -6.70
CA ARG A 77 -3.58 12.37 -5.94
C ARG A 77 -4.59 11.69 -6.89
N PRO A 78 -4.71 10.36 -6.87
CA PRO A 78 -5.60 9.67 -7.79
C PRO A 78 -7.07 9.97 -7.51
N LYS A 79 -7.88 9.93 -8.59
CA LYS A 79 -9.33 10.13 -8.53
C LYS A 79 -10.01 9.03 -7.71
N ILE A 80 -11.22 9.33 -7.23
CA ILE A 80 -12.04 8.35 -6.51
C ILE A 80 -12.26 7.09 -7.36
N GLY A 81 -12.14 5.92 -6.73
CA GLY A 81 -12.27 4.63 -7.39
C GLY A 81 -11.01 4.12 -8.10
N TYR A 82 -9.90 4.89 -8.16
CA TYR A 82 -8.64 4.41 -8.75
C TYR A 82 -8.16 3.10 -8.09
N PHE A 83 -8.12 3.06 -6.75
CA PHE A 83 -7.70 1.88 -5.99
C PHE A 83 -8.73 0.74 -5.98
N SER A 84 -9.95 0.99 -6.45
CA SER A 84 -10.99 -0.04 -6.58
C SER A 84 -10.91 -0.77 -7.93
N LYS A 85 -10.10 -0.27 -8.87
CA LYS A 85 -9.88 -0.92 -10.16
C LYS A 85 -8.91 -2.08 -10.00
N ILE A 86 -9.10 -3.10 -10.83
CA ILE A 86 -8.16 -4.23 -10.91
C ILE A 86 -6.85 -3.71 -11.51
N HIS A 87 -5.78 -3.77 -10.73
CA HIS A 87 -4.43 -3.47 -11.20
C HIS A 87 -3.81 -4.75 -11.76
N VAL A 88 -3.70 -4.80 -13.10
CA VAL A 88 -2.99 -5.89 -13.79
C VAL A 88 -1.50 -5.60 -13.71
N HIS A 89 -0.74 -6.53 -13.14
CA HIS A 89 0.72 -6.43 -13.02
C HIS A 89 1.37 -7.53 -13.86
N GLU A 90 2.31 -7.14 -14.72
CA GLU A 90 3.16 -8.10 -15.43
C GLU A 90 4.18 -8.71 -14.48
N SER A 91 4.10 -10.01 -14.26
CA SER A 91 5.01 -10.75 -13.40
C SER A 91 6.07 -11.47 -14.23
N LYS A 92 7.33 -11.38 -13.79
CA LYS A 92 8.44 -12.15 -14.39
C LYS A 92 8.42 -13.63 -13.99
N HIS A 93 7.69 -13.95 -12.93
CA HIS A 93 7.61 -15.29 -12.39
C HIS A 93 6.40 -16.00 -13.00
N PRO A 94 6.53 -17.28 -13.38
CA PRO A 94 5.37 -18.07 -13.78
C PRO A 94 4.40 -18.17 -12.60
N LYS A 95 3.10 -18.28 -12.93
CA LYS A 95 2.09 -18.59 -11.92
C LYS A 95 2.51 -19.87 -11.18
N PRO A 96 2.37 -19.93 -9.85
CA PRO A 96 2.66 -21.17 -9.14
C PRO A 96 1.78 -22.29 -9.69
N GLY A 97 2.39 -23.45 -9.95
CA GLY A 97 1.62 -24.66 -10.20
C GLY A 97 0.72 -24.96 -8.99
N ILE A 98 -0.34 -25.75 -9.21
CA ILE A 98 -1.28 -26.18 -8.17
C ILE A 98 -0.52 -26.49 -6.88
N CYS A 99 -0.93 -25.86 -5.78
CA CYS A 99 -0.33 -26.05 -4.48
C CYS A 99 -0.38 -27.55 -4.12
N VAL A 100 0.74 -28.26 -4.31
CA VAL A 100 0.86 -29.69 -4.01
C VAL A 100 0.58 -29.96 -2.52
N TYR A 101 0.71 -28.94 -1.67
CA TYR A 101 0.39 -28.99 -0.24
C TYR A 101 -1.12 -29.18 0.03
N LEU A 102 -2.00 -28.61 -0.79
CA LEU A 102 -3.45 -28.83 -0.71
C LEU A 102 -3.84 -30.24 -1.20
N LEU A 103 -3.10 -30.82 -2.14
CA LEU A 103 -3.28 -32.24 -2.50
C LEU A 103 -2.89 -33.15 -1.33
N PHE A 104 -1.76 -32.91 -0.66
CA PHE A 104 -1.33 -33.74 0.48
C PHE A 104 -2.29 -33.64 1.68
N ILE A 105 -2.82 -32.46 2.01
CA ILE A 105 -3.78 -32.32 3.11
C ILE A 105 -5.13 -32.95 2.75
N ASN A 106 -5.61 -32.80 1.51
CA ASN A 106 -6.83 -33.48 1.08
C ASN A 106 -6.66 -35.01 0.97
N LEU A 107 -5.48 -35.50 0.58
CA LEU A 107 -5.16 -36.94 0.60
C LEU A 107 -5.05 -37.50 2.02
N LEU A 108 -4.45 -36.77 2.97
CA LEU A 108 -4.37 -37.17 4.38
C LEU A 108 -5.75 -37.19 5.06
N ASN A 109 -6.65 -36.25 4.73
CA ASN A 109 -8.03 -36.27 5.22
C ASN A 109 -8.94 -37.28 4.50
N TYR A 110 -8.53 -37.78 3.33
CA TYR A 110 -9.25 -38.86 2.62
C TYR A 110 -8.82 -40.27 3.09
N PHE A 111 -7.67 -40.37 3.76
CA PHE A 111 -7.11 -41.64 4.28
C PHE A 111 -7.20 -41.78 5.81
N SER A 112 -7.94 -40.90 6.50
CA SER A 112 -8.29 -41.00 7.93
C SER A 112 -9.80 -40.99 8.10
#